data_AF-A0A432FES3-F1
#
_entry.id   AF-A0A432FES3-F1
#
_cell.length_a   1.000
_cell.length_b   1.000
_cell.length_c   1.000
_cell.angle_alpha   90.00
_cell.angle_beta   90.00
_cell.angle_gamma   90.00
#
_symmetry.space_group_name_H-M   'P 1'
#
loop_
_entity.id
_entity.type
_entity.pdbx_description
1 polymer ?
#
loop_
_entity_poly.entity_id
_entity_poly.type
_entity_poly.pdbx_seq_one_letter_code
_entity_poly.pdbx_strand_id
1 'polypeptide(L)'
;MDKDAGNAAYEAAIIYEREKELIYASVFIVGKNPETTEKTVSPLVLFPAKIEKISDVPFLSFDSTNFRINYGLIKRIIVDDEKSSLLHEQIFEAVADGLFRPEGIAAIVDSFKCLASDIDVSQMIFFPHAIASTDLRKQAVNEGLKVLPAGCVALIKRSIERRGILEELAIMSDANKFSKPICELLGVTELNDRTREKKQSWKKYQRF
;
A
#
# COMPACT_ATOMS: atom_id res chain seq x y z
N MET A 1 -1.41 11.54 20.79
CA MET A 1 -1.70 12.60 19.81
C MET A 1 -2.14 13.83 20.57
N ASP A 2 -1.79 15.02 20.11
CA ASP A 2 -2.40 16.26 20.62
C ASP A 2 -3.91 16.20 20.33
N LYS A 3 -4.74 16.46 21.35
CA LYS A 3 -6.21 16.37 21.25
C LYS A 3 -6.75 17.34 20.20
N ASP A 4 -6.18 18.54 20.12
CA ASP A 4 -6.64 19.57 19.18
C ASP A 4 -6.27 19.20 17.75
N ALA A 5 -5.05 18.71 17.54
CA ALA A 5 -4.62 18.21 16.24
C ALA A 5 -5.46 17.01 15.79
N GLY A 6 -5.85 16.12 16.72
CA GLY A 6 -6.71 14.98 16.41
C GLY A 6 -8.13 15.35 16.07
N ASN A 7 -8.70 16.33 16.76
CA ASN A 7 -10.01 16.86 16.42
C ASN A 7 -9.97 17.54 15.05
N ALA A 8 -8.97 18.37 14.77
CA ALA A 8 -8.81 19.00 13.47
C ALA A 8 -8.68 17.96 12.33
N ALA A 9 -7.89 16.91 12.55
CA ALA A 9 -7.73 15.83 11.58
C ALA A 9 -9.03 15.03 11.38
N TYR A 10 -9.81 14.79 12.44
CA TYR A 10 -11.12 14.13 12.36
C TYR A 10 -12.12 14.95 11.54
N GLU A 11 -12.26 16.25 11.85
CA GLU A 11 -13.18 17.13 11.11
C GLU A 11 -12.78 17.23 9.64
N ALA A 12 -11.48 17.38 9.35
CA ALA A 12 -10.98 17.40 7.98
C ALA A 12 -11.24 16.06 7.25
N ALA A 13 -11.11 14.92 7.93
CA ALA A 13 -11.38 13.62 7.35
C ALA A 13 -12.85 13.46 6.93
N ILE A 14 -13.79 13.99 7.72
CA ILE A 14 -15.22 14.01 7.39
C ILE A 14 -15.50 14.95 6.24
N ILE A 15 -15.02 16.20 6.32
CA ILE A 15 -15.31 17.24 5.31
C ILE A 15 -14.86 16.80 3.91
N TYR A 16 -13.71 16.14 3.81
CA TYR A 16 -13.10 15.76 2.54
C TYR A 16 -13.26 14.27 2.19
N GLU A 17 -14.10 13.50 2.89
CA GLU A 17 -14.17 12.03 2.76
C GLU A 17 -14.36 11.53 1.31
N ARG A 18 -15.11 12.30 0.50
CA ARG A 18 -15.39 11.97 -0.90
C ARG A 18 -14.16 12.10 -1.81
N GLU A 19 -13.27 13.04 -1.53
CA GLU A 19 -12.14 13.39 -2.39
C GLU A 19 -10.80 12.87 -1.84
N LYS A 20 -10.71 12.74 -0.52
CA LYS A 20 -9.50 12.40 0.19
C LYS A 20 -9.72 11.19 1.08
N GLU A 21 -8.64 10.50 1.36
CA GLU A 21 -8.58 9.43 2.34
C GLU A 21 -7.52 9.77 3.39
N LEU A 22 -7.83 9.42 4.63
CA LEU A 22 -6.85 9.47 5.71
C LEU A 22 -5.97 8.23 5.61
N ILE A 23 -4.67 8.42 5.75
CA ILE A 23 -3.69 7.34 5.76
C ILE A 23 -2.78 7.46 6.96
N TYR A 24 -2.29 6.31 7.41
CA TYR A 24 -1.08 6.20 8.22
C TYR A 24 0.03 5.70 7.31
N ALA A 25 1.11 6.46 7.19
CA ALA A 25 2.25 6.10 6.36
C ALA A 25 3.44 5.72 7.23
N SER A 26 4.19 4.70 6.84
CA SER A 26 5.34 4.16 7.57
C SER A 26 6.47 3.81 6.62
N VAL A 27 7.70 3.85 7.15
CA VAL A 27 8.97 3.64 6.42
C VAL A 27 9.14 4.69 5.32
N PHE A 28 10.15 5.55 5.45
CA PHE A 28 10.33 6.67 4.53
C PHE A 28 11.62 6.55 3.76
N ILE A 29 11.57 6.86 2.46
CA ILE A 29 12.75 7.09 1.66
C ILE A 29 13.01 8.59 1.64
N VAL A 30 14.21 8.97 2.05
CA VAL A 30 14.59 10.36 2.29
C VAL A 30 15.99 10.61 1.77
N GLY A 31 16.19 11.77 1.15
CA GLY A 31 17.50 12.22 0.70
C GLY A 31 17.46 12.82 -0.69
N LYS A 32 18.62 13.16 -1.20
CA LYS A 32 18.79 13.66 -2.56
C LYS A 32 19.36 12.57 -3.43
N ASN A 33 18.66 12.22 -4.51
CA ASN A 33 19.13 11.23 -5.45
C ASN A 33 20.40 11.78 -6.14
N PRO A 34 21.54 11.08 -6.08
CA PRO A 34 22.80 11.57 -6.64
C PRO A 34 22.78 11.69 -8.17
N GLU A 35 21.96 10.90 -8.86
CA GLU A 35 21.86 10.89 -10.31
C GLU A 35 20.89 11.96 -10.82
N THR A 36 19.71 12.06 -10.22
CA THR A 36 18.65 12.98 -10.69
C THR A 36 18.67 14.33 -9.98
N THR A 37 19.43 14.47 -8.89
CA THR A 37 19.45 15.61 -7.97
C THR A 37 18.11 15.92 -7.29
N GLU A 38 17.09 15.09 -7.51
CA GLU A 38 15.77 15.27 -6.92
C GLU A 38 15.81 15.00 -5.42
N LYS A 39 15.17 15.90 -4.67
CA LYS A 39 14.94 15.72 -3.24
C LYS A 39 13.73 14.83 -3.05
N THR A 40 13.91 13.77 -2.27
CA THR A 40 12.88 12.80 -1.96
C THR A 40 12.59 12.81 -0.47
N VAL A 41 11.31 12.91 -0.14
CA VAL A 41 10.76 12.66 1.20
C VAL A 41 9.43 11.98 0.99
N SER A 42 9.44 10.66 0.93
CA SER A 42 8.25 9.93 0.51
C SER A 42 8.07 8.65 1.33
N PRO A 43 6.84 8.39 1.81
CA PRO A 43 6.55 7.13 2.47
C PRO A 43 6.60 5.99 1.46
N LEU A 44 7.07 4.84 1.93
CA LEU A 44 7.12 3.59 1.21
C LEU A 44 5.85 2.76 1.43
N VAL A 45 5.36 2.69 2.67
CA VAL A 45 4.17 1.91 3.03
C VAL A 45 3.05 2.83 3.50
N LEU A 46 1.84 2.59 2.98
CA LEU A 46 0.66 3.43 3.20
C LEU A 46 -0.50 2.53 3.67
N PHE A 47 -1.03 2.81 4.86
CA PHE A 47 -2.17 2.11 5.45
C PHE A 47 -3.40 3.04 5.40
N PRO A 48 -4.56 2.59 4.90
CA PRO A 48 -5.82 3.30 5.09
C PRO A 48 -6.06 3.50 6.59
N ALA A 49 -6.45 4.71 6.97
CA ALA A 49 -6.64 5.07 8.37
C ALA A 49 -7.99 5.77 8.60
N LYS A 50 -8.42 5.78 9.86
CA LYS A 50 -9.58 6.51 10.35
C LYS A 50 -9.24 7.12 11.70
N ILE A 51 -9.96 8.19 12.05
CA ILE A 51 -9.95 8.72 13.41
C ILE A 51 -11.31 8.40 14.00
N GLU A 52 -11.31 7.71 15.14
CA GLU A 52 -12.50 7.35 15.89
C GLU A 52 -12.57 8.22 17.15
N LYS A 53 -13.74 8.78 17.45
CA LYS A 53 -13.96 9.50 18.72
C LYS A 53 -14.52 8.53 19.74
N ILE A 54 -13.71 8.21 20.76
CA ILE A 54 -14.15 7.42 21.92
C ILE A 54 -14.19 8.38 23.10
N SER A 55 -15.40 8.64 23.63
CA SER A 55 -15.62 9.61 24.72
C SER A 55 -15.02 11.00 24.43
N ASP A 56 -15.27 11.53 23.22
CA ASP A 56 -14.75 12.82 22.73
C ASP A 56 -13.22 12.96 22.67
N VAL A 57 -12.52 11.83 22.69
CA VAL A 57 -11.08 11.76 22.47
C VAL A 57 -10.82 11.11 21.10
N PRO A 58 -10.05 11.78 20.21
CA PRO A 58 -9.72 11.22 18.90
C PRO A 58 -8.62 10.16 19.00
N PHE A 59 -8.92 8.96 18.49
CA PHE A 59 -7.99 7.84 18.37
C PHE A 59 -7.75 7.50 16.91
N LEU A 60 -6.50 7.31 16.51
CA LEU A 60 -6.15 6.85 15.18
C LEU A 60 -6.27 5.32 15.13
N SER A 61 -7.04 4.80 14.18
CA SER A 61 -7.06 3.40 13.78
C SER A 61 -6.59 3.29 12.33
N PHE A 62 -5.93 2.18 11.96
CA PHE A 62 -5.54 1.93 10.58
C PHE A 62 -5.69 0.46 10.23
N ASP A 63 -5.94 0.21 8.95
CA ASP A 63 -6.11 -1.11 8.38
C ASP A 63 -4.74 -1.66 7.96
N SER A 64 -4.24 -2.64 8.71
CA SER A 64 -2.95 -3.28 8.44
C SER A 64 -2.99 -4.29 7.29
N THR A 65 -4.16 -4.69 6.79
CA THR A 65 -4.29 -5.69 5.72
C THR A 65 -4.43 -5.03 4.36
N ASN A 66 -5.15 -3.91 4.25
CA ASN A 66 -5.35 -3.18 3.00
C ASN A 66 -4.27 -2.12 2.72
N PHE A 67 -3.01 -2.46 2.97
CA PHE A 67 -1.89 -1.54 2.77
C PHE A 67 -1.54 -1.36 1.28
N ARG A 68 -0.70 -0.37 1.01
CA ARG A 68 -0.17 -0.07 -0.32
C ARG A 68 1.32 0.21 -0.23
N ILE A 69 2.06 -0.30 -1.19
CA ILE A 69 3.44 0.10 -1.41
C ILE A 69 3.48 1.23 -2.43
N ASN A 70 4.29 2.25 -2.16
CA ASN A 70 4.50 3.36 -3.07
C ASN A 70 5.41 2.95 -4.23
N TYR A 71 4.87 2.15 -5.16
CA TYR A 71 5.64 1.64 -6.30
C TYR A 71 6.18 2.75 -7.21
N GLY A 72 5.44 3.85 -7.36
CA GLY A 72 5.91 5.02 -8.11
C GLY A 72 7.15 5.68 -7.51
N LEU A 73 7.31 5.61 -6.18
CA LEU A 73 8.56 5.99 -5.52
C LEU A 73 9.68 5.02 -5.88
N ILE A 74 9.46 3.71 -5.76
CA ILE A 74 10.46 2.67 -6.07
C ILE A 74 10.99 2.83 -7.50
N LYS A 75 10.10 2.97 -8.50
CA LYS A 75 10.50 3.20 -9.90
C LYS A 75 11.29 4.49 -10.13
N ARG A 76 11.11 5.50 -9.27
CA ARG A 76 11.85 6.77 -9.38
C ARG A 76 13.26 6.65 -8.82
N ILE A 77 13.46 5.82 -7.80
CA ILE A 77 14.75 5.67 -7.13
C ILE A 77 15.60 4.53 -7.71
N ILE A 78 14.97 3.56 -8.37
CA ILE A 78 15.65 2.43 -9.02
C ILE A 78 15.29 2.47 -10.50
N VAL A 79 16.28 2.78 -11.34
CA VAL A 79 16.13 2.92 -12.80
C VAL A 79 15.92 1.56 -13.48
N ASP A 80 16.36 0.49 -12.84
CA ASP A 80 16.20 -0.89 -13.32
C ASP A 80 14.77 -1.41 -13.04
N ASP A 81 14.00 -1.61 -14.12
CA ASP A 81 12.60 -2.03 -14.06
C ASP A 81 12.43 -3.43 -13.44
N GLU A 82 13.38 -4.34 -13.63
CA GLU A 82 13.31 -5.70 -13.07
C GLU A 82 13.56 -5.64 -11.56
N LYS A 83 14.63 -4.94 -11.14
CA LYS A 83 14.95 -4.77 -9.71
C LYS A 83 13.86 -4.01 -8.97
N SER A 84 13.29 -2.97 -9.57
CA SER A 84 12.21 -2.20 -8.95
C SER A 84 10.96 -3.05 -8.72
N SER A 85 10.62 -3.92 -9.68
CA SER A 85 9.48 -4.84 -9.58
C SER A 85 9.70 -5.90 -8.51
N LEU A 86 10.90 -6.51 -8.48
CA LEU A 86 11.27 -7.49 -7.47
C LEU A 86 11.31 -6.88 -6.06
N LEU A 87 11.86 -5.68 -5.91
CA LEU A 87 11.89 -4.99 -4.62
C LEU A 87 10.48 -4.69 -4.11
N HIS A 88 9.58 -4.27 -5.00
CA HIS A 88 8.18 -4.04 -4.65
C HIS A 88 7.51 -5.32 -4.12
N GLU A 89 7.70 -6.46 -4.80
CA GLU A 89 7.16 -7.75 -4.39
C GLU A 89 7.71 -8.18 -3.03
N GLN A 90 9.04 -8.11 -2.82
CA GLN A 90 9.66 -8.50 -1.56
C GLN A 90 9.20 -7.63 -0.38
N ILE A 91 9.06 -6.31 -0.59
CA ILE A 91 8.52 -5.41 0.43
C ILE A 91 7.05 -5.74 0.70
N PHE A 92 6.26 -6.03 -0.34
CA PHE A 92 4.85 -6.37 -0.19
C PHE A 92 4.67 -7.61 0.69
N GLU A 93 5.38 -8.70 0.40
CA GLU A 93 5.34 -9.93 1.21
C GLU A 93 5.79 -9.67 2.65
N ALA A 94 6.89 -8.94 2.84
CA ALA A 94 7.39 -8.58 4.18
C ALA A 94 6.38 -7.76 5.00
N VAL A 95 5.61 -6.87 4.34
CA VAL A 95 4.56 -6.08 5.00
C VAL A 95 3.33 -6.94 5.29
N ALA A 96 2.95 -7.83 4.37
CA ALA A 96 1.80 -8.73 4.50
C ALA A 96 1.98 -9.72 5.66
N ASP A 97 3.19 -10.25 5.84
CA ASP A 97 3.57 -11.11 6.98
C ASP A 97 3.68 -10.33 8.31
N GLY A 98 3.76 -9.00 8.22
CA GLY A 98 3.59 -8.06 9.31
C GLY A 98 4.73 -7.06 9.42
N LEU A 99 4.54 -5.86 8.86
CA LEU A 99 5.52 -4.76 8.94
C LEU A 99 5.99 -4.44 10.35
N PHE A 100 5.12 -4.56 11.36
CA PHE A 100 5.45 -4.20 12.74
C PHE A 100 6.14 -5.33 13.52
N ARG A 101 6.49 -6.42 12.84
CA ARG A 101 7.30 -7.51 13.39
C ARG A 101 8.77 -7.29 13.03
N PRO A 102 9.72 -7.66 13.91
CA PRO A 102 11.15 -7.56 13.60
C PRO A 102 11.55 -8.25 12.29
N GLU A 103 10.92 -9.39 11.99
CA GLU A 103 11.19 -10.19 10.79
C GLU A 103 10.80 -9.43 9.51
N GLY A 104 9.66 -8.73 9.51
CA GLY A 104 9.22 -7.93 8.36
C GLY A 104 10.16 -6.75 8.09
N ILE A 105 10.65 -6.08 9.15
CA ILE A 105 11.63 -5.00 9.00
C ILE A 105 12.97 -5.53 8.49
N ALA A 106 13.45 -6.66 9.02
CA ALA A 106 14.67 -7.30 8.54
C ALA A 106 14.56 -7.67 7.05
N ALA A 107 13.43 -8.26 6.63
CA ALA A 107 13.18 -8.58 5.23
C ALA A 107 13.19 -7.35 4.32
N ILE A 108 12.59 -6.23 4.74
CA ILE A 108 12.67 -4.96 3.98
C ILE A 108 14.12 -4.48 3.85
N VAL A 109 14.87 -4.49 4.96
CA VAL A 109 16.29 -4.07 4.98
C VAL A 109 17.13 -4.92 4.03
N ASP A 110 16.94 -6.23 4.05
CA ASP A 110 17.68 -7.17 3.21
C ASP A 110 17.30 -7.02 1.73
N SER A 111 16.02 -6.75 1.43
CA SER A 111 15.54 -6.47 0.08
C SER A 111 16.24 -5.24 -0.51
N PHE A 112 16.34 -4.15 0.25
CA PHE A 112 17.07 -2.95 -0.18
C PHE A 112 18.56 -3.23 -0.35
N LYS A 113 19.22 -3.93 0.58
CA LYS A 113 20.65 -4.28 0.43
C LYS A 113 20.94 -5.11 -0.82
N CYS A 114 20.03 -6.03 -1.17
CA CYS A 114 20.19 -6.91 -2.31
C CYS A 114 19.93 -6.20 -3.65
N LEU A 115 18.94 -5.31 -3.71
CA LEU A 115 18.41 -4.75 -4.96
C LEU A 115 18.76 -3.27 -5.18
N ALA A 116 19.13 -2.55 -4.13
CA ALA A 116 19.44 -1.12 -4.12
C ALA A 116 20.53 -0.80 -3.07
N SER A 117 21.71 -1.38 -3.26
CA SER A 117 22.84 -1.33 -2.30
C SER A 117 23.38 0.08 -2.03
N ASP A 118 23.07 1.04 -2.91
CA ASP A 118 23.41 2.45 -2.79
C ASP A 118 22.51 3.21 -1.81
N ILE A 119 21.38 2.62 -1.39
CA ILE A 119 20.45 3.21 -0.43
C ILE A 119 20.83 2.80 1.00
N ASP A 120 21.09 3.78 1.86
CA ASP A 120 21.44 3.55 3.25
C ASP A 120 20.22 3.15 4.09
N VAL A 121 20.27 1.93 4.64
CA VAL A 121 19.22 1.36 5.50
C VAL A 121 19.65 1.22 6.96
N SER A 122 20.81 1.75 7.35
CA SER A 122 21.42 1.54 8.67
C SER A 122 20.51 1.97 9.83
N GLN A 123 19.74 3.04 9.64
CA GLN A 123 18.85 3.59 10.66
C GLN A 123 17.60 2.74 10.90
N MET A 124 17.28 1.78 10.02
CA MET A 124 16.12 0.90 10.18
C MET A 124 16.23 -0.02 11.40
N ILE A 125 17.44 -0.23 11.93
CA ILE A 125 17.67 -0.97 13.19
C ILE A 125 16.93 -0.35 14.39
N PHE A 126 16.60 0.94 14.32
CA PHE A 126 15.91 1.64 15.40
C PHE A 126 14.38 1.52 15.32
N PHE A 127 13.82 0.88 14.28
CA PHE A 127 12.39 0.64 14.19
C PHE A 127 11.91 -0.18 15.41
N PRO A 128 10.78 0.16 16.07
CA PRO A 128 9.73 1.10 15.66
C PRO A 128 9.91 2.55 16.14
N HIS A 129 11.07 2.92 16.68
CA HIS A 129 11.32 4.29 17.12
C HIS A 129 11.46 5.23 15.92
N ALA A 130 10.37 5.94 15.64
CA ALA A 130 10.30 6.87 14.53
C ALA A 130 11.20 8.09 14.75
N ILE A 131 11.92 8.49 13.70
CA ILE A 131 12.68 9.73 13.70
C ILE A 131 11.75 10.96 13.72
N ALA A 132 12.20 12.03 14.36
CA ALA A 132 11.46 13.27 14.42
C ALA A 132 11.33 13.93 13.04
N SER A 133 10.22 14.62 12.80
CA SER A 133 9.95 15.31 11.53
C SER A 133 11.01 16.37 11.18
N THR A 134 11.60 17.01 12.19
CA THR A 134 12.71 17.97 12.04
C THR A 134 13.95 17.31 11.46
N ASP A 135 14.29 16.10 11.90
CA ASP A 135 15.49 15.40 11.45
C ASP A 135 15.27 14.73 10.09
N LEU A 136 14.05 14.25 9.84
CA LEU A 136 13.62 13.77 8.53
C LEU A 136 13.78 14.85 7.45
N ARG A 137 13.40 16.11 7.75
CA ARG A 137 13.61 17.25 6.84
C ARG A 137 15.08 17.60 6.62
N LYS A 138 15.94 17.43 7.63
CA LYS A 138 17.40 17.64 7.48
C LYS A 138 18.00 16.59 6.55
N GLN A 139 17.56 15.34 6.64
CA GLN A 139 18.06 14.28 5.74
C GLN A 139 17.65 14.53 4.29
N ALA A 140 16.52 15.18 4.02
CA ALA A 140 16.02 15.44 2.66
C ALA A 140 16.95 16.29 1.77
N VAL A 141 17.89 17.04 2.37
CA VAL A 141 18.86 17.86 1.64
C VAL A 141 20.25 17.24 1.56
N ASN A 142 20.46 16.11 2.23
CA ASN A 142 21.73 15.38 2.20
C ASN A 142 21.83 14.55 0.93
N GLU A 143 23.04 14.43 0.40
CA GLU A 143 23.32 13.55 -0.73
C GLU A 143 23.15 12.08 -0.33
N GLY A 144 22.64 11.29 -1.28
CA GLY A 144 22.32 9.88 -1.08
C GLY A 144 20.91 9.66 -0.54
N LEU A 145 20.34 8.51 -0.89
CA LEU A 145 19.02 8.09 -0.43
C LEU A 145 19.17 7.20 0.81
N LYS A 146 18.21 7.32 1.73
CA LYS A 146 18.14 6.54 2.95
C LYS A 146 16.74 6.03 3.20
N VAL A 147 16.64 4.83 3.78
CA VAL A 147 15.40 4.30 4.33
C VAL A 147 15.40 4.55 5.83
N LEU A 148 14.39 5.26 6.33
CA LEU A 148 14.32 5.72 7.72
C LEU A 148 13.03 5.23 8.39
N PRO A 149 13.10 4.84 9.69
CA PRO A 149 11.92 4.53 10.47
C PRO A 149 11.20 5.85 10.76
N ALA A 150 10.09 6.11 10.08
CA ALA A 150 9.28 7.30 10.30
C ALA A 150 7.81 6.97 10.06
N GLY A 151 6.94 7.72 10.74
CA GLY A 151 5.49 7.59 10.61
C GLY A 151 4.85 8.96 10.38
N CYS A 152 3.79 9.01 9.57
CA CYS A 152 2.96 10.20 9.48
C CYS A 152 1.48 9.84 9.30
N VAL A 153 0.60 10.75 9.69
CA VAL A 153 -0.82 10.71 9.35
C VAL A 153 -1.07 11.81 8.34
N ALA A 154 -1.73 11.48 7.23
CA ALA A 154 -1.97 12.44 6.16
C ALA A 154 -3.34 12.23 5.52
N LEU A 155 -3.94 13.32 5.05
CA LEU A 155 -5.09 13.31 4.16
C LEU A 155 -4.58 13.44 2.73
N ILE A 156 -4.66 12.36 1.96
CA ILE A 156 -4.22 12.32 0.56
C ILE A 156 -5.43 12.27 -0.37
N LYS A 157 -5.27 12.76 -1.60
CA LYS A 157 -6.31 12.57 -2.64
C LYS A 157 -6.52 11.08 -2.85
N ARG A 158 -7.78 10.64 -2.92
CA ARG A 158 -8.10 9.28 -3.35
C ARG A 158 -7.60 9.10 -4.78
N SER A 159 -7.00 7.95 -5.06
CA SER A 159 -6.70 7.55 -6.43
C SER A 159 -8.01 7.32 -7.17
N ILE A 160 -8.35 8.22 -8.11
CA ILE A 160 -9.59 8.17 -8.89
C ILE A 160 -9.62 6.92 -9.78
N GLU A 161 -8.47 6.51 -10.30
CA GLU A 161 -8.29 5.42 -11.27
C GLU A 161 -8.66 4.04 -10.71
N ARG A 162 -8.40 3.79 -9.42
CA ARG A 162 -8.69 2.49 -8.81
C ARG A 162 -10.18 2.23 -8.66
N ARG A 163 -10.99 3.26 -8.45
CA ARG A 163 -12.43 3.06 -8.26
C ARG A 163 -13.08 2.63 -9.56
N GLY A 164 -12.80 3.32 -10.67
CA GLY A 164 -13.31 2.94 -11.98
C GLY A 164 -12.94 1.51 -12.34
N ILE A 165 -11.66 1.15 -12.22
CA ILE A 165 -11.17 -0.18 -12.61
C ILE A 165 -11.69 -1.28 -11.67
N LEU A 166 -11.68 -1.10 -10.34
CA LEU A 166 -12.18 -2.13 -9.42
C LEU A 166 -13.70 -2.28 -9.49
N GLU A 167 -14.43 -1.19 -9.68
CA GLU A 167 -15.88 -1.22 -9.83
C GLU A 167 -16.25 -1.86 -11.18
N GLU A 168 -15.52 -1.57 -12.26
CA GLU A 168 -15.62 -2.28 -13.54
C GLU A 168 -15.25 -3.75 -13.44
N LEU A 169 -14.14 -4.11 -12.78
CA LEU A 169 -13.72 -5.50 -12.58
C LEU A 169 -14.70 -6.28 -11.70
N ALA A 170 -15.26 -5.65 -10.66
CA ALA A 170 -16.31 -6.26 -9.84
C ALA A 170 -17.58 -6.50 -10.66
N ILE A 171 -18.01 -5.50 -11.44
CA ILE A 171 -19.15 -5.63 -12.38
C ILE A 171 -18.87 -6.74 -13.41
N MET A 172 -17.65 -6.84 -13.93
CA MET A 172 -17.25 -7.87 -14.91
C MET A 172 -17.20 -9.27 -14.28
N SER A 173 -16.70 -9.38 -13.04
CA SER A 173 -16.71 -10.62 -12.26
C SER A 173 -18.15 -11.10 -12.02
N ASP A 174 -19.04 -10.18 -11.62
CA ASP A 174 -20.44 -10.48 -11.35
C ASP A 174 -21.24 -10.80 -12.63
N ALA A 175 -20.84 -10.21 -13.77
CA ALA A 175 -21.52 -10.42 -15.04
C ALA A 175 -21.34 -11.84 -15.62
N ASN A 176 -20.36 -12.62 -15.14
CA ASN A 176 -20.08 -14.01 -15.51
C ASN A 176 -20.12 -14.29 -17.05
N LYS A 177 -19.91 -13.25 -17.84
CA LYS A 177 -19.99 -13.22 -19.30
C LYS A 177 -18.89 -12.28 -19.79
N PHE A 178 -17.77 -12.87 -20.15
CA PHE A 178 -16.70 -12.13 -20.82
C PHE A 178 -16.94 -12.11 -22.33
N SER A 179 -16.47 -11.06 -22.99
CA SER A 179 -16.48 -11.01 -24.45
C SER A 179 -15.49 -12.04 -25.01
N LYS A 180 -15.73 -12.53 -26.23
CA LYS A 180 -14.91 -13.56 -26.87
C LYS A 180 -13.40 -13.23 -26.89
N PRO A 181 -12.95 -11.99 -27.19
CA PRO A 181 -11.53 -11.64 -27.13
C PRO A 181 -10.93 -11.73 -25.71
N ILE A 182 -11.71 -11.42 -24.67
CA ILE A 182 -11.26 -11.51 -23.26
C ILE A 182 -11.14 -12.97 -22.84
N CYS A 183 -12.08 -13.84 -23.25
CA CYS A 183 -11.98 -15.28 -23.05
C CYS A 183 -10.71 -15.87 -23.67
N GLU A 184 -10.39 -15.45 -24.90
CA GLU A 184 -9.19 -15.88 -25.62
C GLU A 184 -7.91 -15.38 -24.95
N LEU A 185 -7.88 -14.13 -24.47
CA LEU A 185 -6.74 -13.55 -23.75
C LEU A 185 -6.48 -14.23 -22.39
N LEU A 186 -7.54 -14.58 -21.67
CA LEU A 186 -7.45 -15.22 -20.34
C LEU A 186 -7.30 -16.75 -20.41
N GLY A 187 -7.34 -17.35 -21.61
CA GLY A 187 -7.29 -18.79 -21.78
C GLY A 187 -8.50 -19.54 -21.22
N VAL A 188 -9.63 -18.84 -21.01
CA VAL A 188 -10.87 -19.42 -20.46
C VAL A 188 -11.86 -19.59 -21.59
N THR A 189 -11.97 -20.79 -22.15
CA THR A 189 -12.84 -21.03 -23.31
C THR A 189 -14.33 -21.06 -22.95
N GLU A 190 -14.69 -21.44 -21.71
CA GLU A 190 -16.06 -21.37 -21.19
C GLU A 190 -16.03 -21.20 -19.66
N LEU A 191 -16.68 -20.15 -19.13
CA LEU A 191 -17.01 -20.09 -17.70
C LEU A 191 -18.06 -21.15 -17.41
N ASN A 192 -17.70 -22.19 -16.64
CA ASN A 192 -18.66 -23.19 -16.19
C ASN A 192 -19.81 -22.51 -15.42
N ASP A 193 -21.00 -22.52 -16.01
CA ASP A 193 -22.26 -22.22 -15.33
C ASP A 193 -22.40 -23.14 -14.12
N ARG A 194 -21.98 -22.67 -12.93
CA ARG A 194 -22.24 -23.33 -11.62
C ARG A 194 -23.74 -23.56 -11.36
N THR A 195 -24.61 -23.05 -12.23
CA THR A 195 -26.05 -23.25 -12.23
C THR A 195 -26.49 -24.61 -12.82
N ARG A 196 -25.64 -25.32 -13.59
CA ARG A 196 -26.02 -26.61 -14.22
C ARG A 196 -25.90 -27.82 -13.29
N GLU A 197 -24.99 -27.82 -12.32
CA GLU A 197 -24.79 -28.97 -11.42
C GLU A 197 -25.99 -29.22 -10.48
N LYS A 198 -26.70 -28.17 -10.05
CA LYS A 198 -27.91 -28.35 -9.24
C LYS A 198 -29.07 -29.00 -10.01
N LYS A 199 -29.22 -28.80 -11.32
CA LYS A 199 -30.33 -29.42 -12.08
C LYS A 199 -30.09 -30.90 -12.41
N GLN A 200 -28.84 -31.32 -12.56
CA GLN A 200 -28.50 -32.73 -12.83
C GLN A 200 -28.56 -33.59 -11.56
N SER A 201 -28.21 -33.02 -10.39
CA SER A 201 -28.34 -33.70 -9.09
C SER A 201 -29.80 -34.05 -8.75
N TRP A 202 -30.78 -33.22 -9.12
CA TRP A 202 -32.19 -33.45 -8.76
C TRP A 202 -32.89 -34.49 -9.64
N LYS A 203 -32.42 -34.71 -10.88
CA LYS A 203 -32.96 -35.77 -11.75
C LYS A 203 -32.46 -37.18 -11.41
N LYS A 204 -31.38 -37.30 -10.64
CA LYS A 204 -30.80 -38.61 -10.27
C LYS A 204 -31.47 -39.27 -9.05
N TYR A 205 -32.28 -38.53 -8.30
CA TYR A 205 -32.98 -39.00 -7.09
C TYR A 205 -34.49 -39.21 -7.25
N GLN A 206 -35.02 -39.26 -8.48
CA GLN A 206 -36.45 -39.52 -8.75
C GLN A 206 -36.71 -40.83 -9.53
N ARG A 207 -35.79 -41.80 -9.46
CA ARG A 207 -36.07 -43.18 -9.90
C ARG A 207 -35.75 -44.14 -8.77
N PHE A 208 -36.68 -44.29 -7.84
CA PHE A 208 -37.14 -45.53 -7.23
C PHE A 208 -38.52 -45.26 -6.62
#